data_AF-A0A011NSG0-F1
#
_entry.id   AF-A0A011NSG0-F1
#
_cell.length_a   1.000
_cell.length_b   1.000
_cell.length_c   1.000
_cell.angle_alpha   90.00
_cell.angle_beta   90.00
_cell.angle_gamma   90.00
#
_symmetry.space_group_name_H-M   'P 1'
#
loop_
_entity.id
_entity.type
_entity.pdbx_description
1 polymer ?
#
loop_
_entity_poly.entity_id
_entity_poly.type
_entity_poly.pdbx_seq_one_letter_code
_entity_poly.pdbx_strand_id
1 'polypeptide(L)'
;MPLDVGCELGKPVPATAGRLNLLRHAFGRLRFRVAPGHQPSFNRPAALQLALATRATLRNALRARPDAPDAEKARLTALRHQMLGKLNQSGSAVNVSAAYAIAEGIELRLAVALKPEDAAERSEVMNAFANAAGSIDGMIDRLGYRVDGRIAWEFGGKHAKARAAWLNQLAGV
;
A
#
# COMPACT_ATOMS: atom_id res chain seq x y z
N MET A 1 -3.07 14.76 27.81
CA MET A 1 -1.72 14.42 27.29
C MET A 1 -1.23 15.62 26.50
N PRO A 2 -0.12 16.27 26.88
CA PRO A 2 0.28 17.53 26.28
C PRO A 2 0.69 17.33 24.82
N LEU A 3 0.26 18.28 23.98
CA LEU A 3 0.53 18.37 22.56
C LEU A 3 2.00 18.77 22.38
N ASP A 4 2.76 17.92 21.69
CA ASP A 4 4.15 18.21 21.34
C ASP A 4 4.14 19.20 20.16
N VAL A 5 4.31 20.47 20.50
CA VAL A 5 4.42 21.60 19.59
C VAL A 5 5.90 21.72 19.22
N GLY A 6 6.24 21.36 17.98
CA GLY A 6 7.60 21.58 17.46
C GLY A 6 8.09 20.50 16.52
N CYS A 7 7.42 20.31 15.38
CA CYS A 7 8.03 19.52 14.30
C CYS A 7 9.07 20.39 13.59
N GLU A 8 10.32 20.36 14.06
CA GLU A 8 11.46 20.87 13.31
C GLU A 8 11.53 20.15 11.97
N LEU A 9 11.34 20.88 10.87
CA LEU A 9 11.28 20.39 9.49
C LEU A 9 12.59 19.78 8.95
N GLY A 10 13.61 19.57 9.79
CA GLY A 10 14.95 19.13 9.39
C GLY A 10 15.45 17.82 10.01
N LYS A 11 14.71 17.21 10.95
CA LYS A 11 15.15 15.95 11.59
C LYS A 11 14.48 14.72 10.94
N PRO A 12 15.22 13.62 10.70
CA PRO A 12 14.62 12.38 10.22
C PRO A 12 13.59 11.90 11.24
N VAL A 13 12.32 11.83 10.83
CA VAL A 13 11.22 11.45 11.73
C VAL A 13 11.06 9.93 11.67
N PRO A 14 11.37 9.17 12.73
CA PRO A 14 11.29 7.71 12.68
C PRO A 14 9.85 7.23 12.47
N ALA A 15 9.70 6.08 11.82
CA ALA A 15 8.44 5.33 11.82
C ALA A 15 8.34 4.48 13.10
N THR A 16 8.27 5.11 14.27
CA THR A 16 8.19 4.39 15.57
C THR A 16 6.85 3.69 15.76
N ALA A 17 6.89 2.47 16.28
CA ALA A 17 5.69 1.74 16.70
C ALA A 17 5.01 2.46 17.88
N GLY A 18 3.70 2.74 17.77
CA GLY A 18 2.89 3.29 18.87
C GLY A 18 2.34 4.71 18.66
N ARG A 19 2.84 5.48 17.68
CA ARG A 19 2.22 6.75 17.23
C ARG A 19 2.12 6.78 15.72
N LEU A 20 0.93 7.04 15.19
CA LEU A 20 0.72 7.22 13.75
C LEU A 20 1.45 8.48 13.27
N ASN A 21 2.66 8.30 12.76
CA ASN A 21 3.44 9.38 12.16
C ASN A 21 2.96 9.64 10.72
N LEU A 22 2.08 10.62 10.56
CA LEU A 22 1.49 10.95 9.25
C LEU A 22 2.52 11.33 8.17
N LEU A 23 3.68 11.87 8.55
CA LEU A 23 4.76 12.17 7.60
C LEU A 23 5.39 10.90 7.00
N ARG A 24 5.20 9.75 7.66
CA ARG A 24 5.68 8.44 7.25
C ARG A 24 4.56 7.50 6.80
N HIS A 25 3.38 8.04 6.47
CA HIS A 25 2.27 7.22 6.01
C HIS A 25 1.75 7.68 4.65
N ALA A 26 1.49 6.71 3.79
CA ALA A 26 0.73 6.87 2.56
C ALA A 26 -0.52 5.99 2.61
N PHE A 27 -1.64 6.52 2.17
CA PHE A 27 -2.90 5.81 2.06
C PHE A 27 -3.26 5.67 0.59
N GLY A 28 -3.63 4.47 0.18
CA GLY A 28 -3.91 4.15 -1.22
C GLY A 28 -5.35 3.72 -1.40
N ARG A 29 -5.95 4.12 -2.51
CA ARG A 29 -7.22 3.56 -3.00
C ARG A 29 -6.99 2.89 -4.34
N LEU A 30 -7.36 1.62 -4.42
CA LEU A 30 -7.32 0.83 -5.64
C LEU A 30 -8.74 0.37 -5.99
N ARG A 31 -9.16 0.63 -7.22
CA ARG A 31 -10.48 0.27 -7.72
C ARG A 31 -10.39 -0.88 -8.70
N PHE A 32 -11.44 -1.69 -8.68
CA PHE A 32 -11.64 -2.79 -9.58
C PHE A 32 -13.03 -2.68 -10.18
N ARG A 33 -13.12 -2.89 -11.48
CA ARG A 33 -14.37 -2.95 -12.22
C ARG A 33 -14.60 -4.36 -12.72
N VAL A 34 -15.86 -4.70 -12.98
CA VAL A 34 -16.21 -5.99 -13.57
C VAL A 34 -15.56 -6.10 -14.95
N ALA A 35 -14.93 -7.24 -15.22
CA ALA A 35 -14.35 -7.55 -16.52
C ALA A 35 -15.49 -7.77 -17.55
N PRO A 36 -15.30 -7.35 -18.82
CA PRO A 36 -16.32 -7.58 -19.86
C PRO A 36 -16.70 -9.07 -19.94
N GLY A 37 -18.00 -9.34 -20.11
CA GLY A 37 -18.53 -10.70 -20.22
C GLY A 37 -18.59 -11.50 -18.91
N HIS A 38 -18.24 -10.90 -17.77
CA HIS A 38 -18.33 -11.54 -16.46
C HIS A 38 -19.48 -10.98 -15.63
N GLN A 39 -20.08 -11.82 -14.80
CA GLN A 39 -21.00 -11.43 -13.73
C GLN A 39 -20.53 -12.06 -12.41
N PRO A 40 -19.42 -11.58 -11.84
CA PRO A 40 -18.86 -12.16 -10.63
C PRO A 40 -19.76 -11.84 -9.43
N SER A 41 -19.99 -12.84 -8.57
CA SER A 41 -20.61 -12.60 -7.27
C SER A 41 -19.55 -12.06 -6.31
N PHE A 42 -19.71 -10.84 -5.83
CA PHE A 42 -18.84 -10.31 -4.78
C PHE A 42 -19.18 -10.96 -3.43
N ASN A 43 -18.29 -11.81 -2.94
CA ASN A 43 -18.41 -12.49 -1.66
C ASN A 43 -17.12 -12.36 -0.84
N ARG A 44 -17.18 -12.76 0.43
CA ARG A 44 -16.02 -12.66 1.35
C ARG A 44 -14.77 -13.39 0.82
N PRO A 45 -14.85 -14.63 0.29
CA PRO A 45 -13.70 -15.27 -0.35
C PRO A 45 -13.08 -14.44 -1.48
N ALA A 46 -13.88 -13.90 -2.40
CA ALA A 46 -13.41 -13.06 -3.49
C ALA A 46 -12.74 -11.78 -2.97
N ALA A 47 -13.33 -11.13 -1.97
CA ALA A 47 -12.76 -9.96 -1.32
C ALA A 47 -11.38 -10.22 -0.71
N LEU A 48 -11.20 -11.38 -0.07
CA LEU A 48 -9.92 -11.82 0.49
C LEU A 48 -8.91 -12.15 -0.60
N GLN A 49 -9.31 -12.84 -1.66
CA GLN A 49 -8.44 -13.18 -2.79
C GLN A 49 -7.92 -11.92 -3.49
N LEU A 50 -8.77 -10.90 -3.71
CA LEU A 50 -8.36 -9.61 -4.26
C LEU A 50 -7.30 -8.93 -3.36
N ALA A 51 -7.51 -8.94 -2.05
CA ALA A 51 -6.55 -8.36 -1.10
C ALA A 51 -5.22 -9.11 -1.09
N LEU A 52 -5.25 -10.45 -1.12
CA LEU A 52 -4.05 -11.28 -1.16
C LEU A 52 -3.28 -11.11 -2.48
N ALA A 53 -3.99 -11.08 -3.62
CA ALA A 53 -3.39 -10.84 -4.94
C ALA A 53 -2.73 -9.45 -5.01
N THR A 54 -3.41 -8.43 -4.48
CA THR A 54 -2.84 -7.07 -4.38
C THR A 54 -1.57 -7.08 -3.54
N ARG A 55 -1.60 -7.68 -2.34
CA ARG A 55 -0.43 -7.77 -1.46
C ARG A 55 0.74 -8.53 -2.10
N ALA A 56 0.46 -9.65 -2.78
CA ALA A 56 1.47 -10.43 -3.49
C ALA A 56 2.12 -9.60 -4.62
N THR A 57 1.31 -8.82 -5.34
CA THR A 57 1.80 -7.95 -6.41
C THR A 57 2.72 -6.85 -5.88
N LEU A 58 2.34 -6.18 -4.79
CA LEU A 58 3.20 -5.19 -4.12
C LEU A 58 4.50 -5.82 -3.61
N ARG A 59 4.46 -7.08 -3.16
CA ARG A 59 5.67 -7.82 -2.76
C ARG A 59 6.59 -8.11 -3.94
N ASN A 60 6.03 -8.45 -5.08
CA ASN A 60 6.79 -8.71 -6.29
C ASN A 60 7.35 -7.41 -6.91
N ALA A 61 6.73 -6.26 -6.65
CA ALA A 61 7.23 -4.95 -7.09
C ALA A 61 8.63 -4.63 -6.57
N LEU A 62 8.99 -5.16 -5.39
CA LEU A 62 10.30 -4.98 -4.75
C LEU A 62 11.22 -6.19 -4.97
N ARG A 63 10.99 -6.96 -6.04
CA ARG A 63 11.84 -8.09 -6.43
C ARG A 63 12.79 -7.63 -7.54
N ALA A 64 14.08 -7.88 -7.34
CA ALA A 64 15.08 -7.67 -8.38
C ALA A 64 14.82 -8.57 -9.59
N ARG A 65 15.23 -8.09 -10.77
CA ARG A 65 15.23 -8.90 -11.99
C ARG A 65 16.26 -10.05 -11.88
N PRO A 66 16.04 -11.19 -12.57
CA PRO A 66 16.94 -12.35 -12.46
C PRO A 66 18.40 -12.03 -12.82
N ASP A 67 18.60 -11.13 -13.78
CA ASP A 67 19.88 -10.66 -14.33
C ASP A 67 20.48 -9.46 -13.58
N ALA A 68 19.79 -8.93 -12.56
CA ALA A 68 20.29 -7.81 -11.78
C ALA A 68 21.59 -8.16 -11.03
N PRO A 69 22.50 -7.19 -10.80
CA PRO A 69 23.68 -7.38 -9.97
C PRO A 69 23.33 -7.85 -8.56
N ASP A 70 24.22 -8.63 -7.93
CA ASP A 70 23.97 -9.19 -6.58
C ASP A 70 23.77 -8.11 -5.51
N ALA A 71 24.46 -6.97 -5.65
CA ALA A 71 24.26 -5.82 -4.78
C ALA A 71 22.82 -5.26 -4.84
N GLU A 72 22.24 -5.18 -6.04
CA GLU A 72 20.85 -4.73 -6.23
C GLU A 72 19.87 -5.76 -5.67
N LYS A 73 20.11 -7.06 -5.93
CA LYS A 73 19.31 -8.17 -5.38
C LYS A 73 19.26 -8.12 -3.84
N ALA A 74 20.41 -7.91 -3.21
CA ALA A 74 20.52 -7.79 -1.76
C ALA A 74 19.74 -6.57 -1.23
N ARG A 75 19.92 -5.41 -1.85
CA ARG A 75 19.25 -4.16 -1.47
C ARG A 75 17.72 -4.26 -1.58
N LEU A 76 17.20 -4.70 -2.72
CA LEU A 76 15.75 -4.87 -2.92
C LEU A 76 15.17 -5.93 -1.98
N THR A 77 15.93 -7.00 -1.69
CA THR A 77 15.53 -7.99 -0.69
C THR A 77 15.40 -7.37 0.72
N ALA A 78 16.34 -6.51 1.12
CA ALA A 78 16.28 -5.79 2.39
C ALA A 78 15.05 -4.85 2.44
N LEU A 79 14.83 -4.04 1.41
CA LEU A 79 13.67 -3.16 1.30
C LEU A 79 12.35 -3.92 1.35
N ARG A 80 12.24 -5.03 0.61
CA ARG A 80 11.08 -5.91 0.63
C ARG A 80 10.82 -6.49 2.02
N HIS A 81 11.86 -6.91 2.73
CA HIS A 81 11.73 -7.42 4.09
C HIS A 81 11.30 -6.32 5.07
N GLN A 82 11.81 -5.11 4.93
CA GLN A 82 11.43 -3.97 5.76
C GLN A 82 9.96 -3.60 5.55
N MET A 83 9.52 -3.53 4.29
CA MET A 83 8.16 -3.08 3.93
C MET A 83 7.08 -4.16 4.09
N LEU A 84 7.38 -5.42 3.75
CA LEU A 84 6.37 -6.48 3.64
C LEU A 84 6.65 -7.69 4.52
N GLY A 85 7.69 -7.61 5.35
CA GLY A 85 8.10 -8.65 6.27
C GLY A 85 8.95 -9.75 5.61
N LYS A 86 9.69 -10.45 6.47
CA LYS A 86 10.31 -11.74 6.13
C LYS A 86 9.26 -12.85 6.24
N LEU A 87 9.53 -13.97 5.57
CA LEU A 87 8.71 -15.17 5.77
C LEU A 87 8.71 -15.53 7.27
N ASN A 88 7.55 -15.87 7.81
CA ASN A 88 7.35 -16.23 9.22
C ASN A 88 7.68 -15.14 10.25
N GLN A 89 7.73 -13.86 9.86
CA GLN A 89 7.89 -12.74 10.80
C GLN A 89 6.71 -11.78 10.73
N SER A 90 6.12 -11.46 11.88
CA SER A 90 5.11 -10.41 12.02
C SER A 90 5.76 -9.05 11.78
N GLY A 91 5.19 -8.20 10.91
CA GLY A 91 5.71 -6.84 10.74
C GLY A 91 5.59 -6.20 9.35
N SER A 92 4.53 -6.51 8.59
CA SER A 92 4.24 -5.81 7.34
C SER A 92 4.00 -4.32 7.63
N ALA A 93 4.73 -3.45 6.94
CA ALA A 93 4.49 -2.01 6.94
C ALA A 93 3.35 -1.62 5.99
N VAL A 94 2.92 -2.55 5.14
CA VAL A 94 1.77 -2.41 4.24
C VAL A 94 0.59 -3.20 4.80
N ASN A 95 -0.49 -2.49 5.10
CA ASN A 95 -1.80 -3.06 5.39
C ASN A 95 -2.70 -2.91 4.16
N VAL A 96 -3.34 -4.01 3.78
CA VAL A 96 -4.27 -4.10 2.65
C VAL A 96 -5.61 -4.48 3.24
N SER A 97 -6.63 -3.63 3.07
CA SER A 97 -7.97 -3.94 3.57
C SER A 97 -8.55 -5.14 2.82
N ALA A 98 -9.59 -5.75 3.39
CA ALA A 98 -10.51 -6.51 2.56
C ALA A 98 -11.10 -5.58 1.49
N ALA A 99 -11.33 -6.12 0.30
CA ALA A 99 -12.08 -5.39 -0.72
C ALA A 99 -13.53 -5.19 -0.26
N TYR A 100 -14.20 -4.14 -0.71
CA TYR A 100 -15.61 -3.90 -0.44
C TYR A 100 -16.30 -3.29 -1.65
N ALA A 101 -17.61 -3.51 -1.76
CA ALA A 101 -18.41 -3.02 -2.86
C ALA A 101 -18.61 -1.49 -2.77
N ILE A 102 -18.59 -0.84 -3.93
CA ILE A 102 -18.95 0.56 -4.16
C ILE A 102 -19.90 0.64 -5.36
N ALA A 103 -20.54 1.79 -5.59
CA ALA A 103 -21.51 1.96 -6.67
C ALA A 103 -20.95 1.58 -8.07
N GLU A 104 -19.66 1.84 -8.30
CA GLU A 104 -19.00 1.64 -9.60
C GLU A 104 -18.16 0.35 -9.68
N GLY A 105 -18.19 -0.51 -8.65
CA GLY A 105 -17.41 -1.75 -8.60
C GLY A 105 -16.93 -2.12 -7.20
N ILE A 106 -15.63 -2.37 -7.07
CA ILE A 106 -15.00 -2.76 -5.81
C ILE A 106 -13.85 -1.81 -5.51
N GLU A 107 -13.71 -1.46 -4.24
CA GLU A 107 -12.57 -0.68 -3.76
C GLU A 107 -11.78 -1.45 -2.71
N LEU A 108 -10.47 -1.23 -2.74
CA LEU A 108 -9.54 -1.73 -1.76
C LEU A 108 -8.72 -0.57 -1.22
N ARG A 109 -8.59 -0.49 0.11
CA ARG A 109 -7.81 0.54 0.80
C ARG A 109 -6.47 -0.02 1.24
N LEU A 110 -5.44 0.79 1.09
CA LEU A 110 -4.08 0.46 1.51
C LEU A 110 -3.61 1.50 2.52
N ALA A 111 -2.87 1.05 3.52
CA ALA A 111 -2.11 1.91 4.41
C ALA A 111 -0.65 1.44 4.43
N VAL A 112 0.26 2.35 4.11
CA VAL A 112 1.69 2.07 3.97
C VAL A 112 2.45 2.94 4.96
N ALA A 113 3.08 2.30 5.94
CA ALA A 113 4.09 2.92 6.79
C ALA A 113 5.44 2.89 6.06
N LEU A 114 5.94 4.06 5.66
CA LEU A 114 7.20 4.23 4.96
C LEU A 114 8.37 4.07 5.93
N LYS A 115 8.80 2.82 6.13
CA LYS A 115 9.90 2.46 7.04
C LYS A 115 11.31 2.87 6.58
N PRO A 116 11.66 2.92 5.27
CA PRO A 116 13.00 3.34 4.87
C PRO A 116 13.32 4.74 5.38
N GLU A 117 14.47 4.88 6.05
CA GLU A 117 14.92 6.16 6.59
C GLU A 117 15.45 7.08 5.50
N ASP A 118 15.99 6.50 4.41
CA ASP A 118 16.41 7.23 3.23
C ASP A 118 15.21 7.69 2.37
N ALA A 119 15.29 8.92 1.87
CA ALA A 119 14.22 9.53 1.07
C ALA A 119 14.11 8.98 -0.34
N ALA A 120 15.23 8.63 -0.95
CA ALA A 120 15.23 8.04 -2.29
C ALA A 120 14.64 6.62 -2.23
N GLU A 121 14.98 5.82 -1.22
CA GLU A 121 14.38 4.50 -1.01
C GLU A 121 12.86 4.56 -0.79
N ARG A 122 12.36 5.52 0.01
CA ARG A 122 10.90 5.72 0.15
C ARG A 122 10.25 6.04 -1.19
N SER A 123 10.87 6.91 -1.98
CA SER A 123 10.33 7.32 -3.28
C SER A 123 10.34 6.17 -4.27
N GLU A 124 11.41 5.37 -4.28
CA GLU A 124 11.53 4.15 -5.07
C GLU A 124 10.43 3.14 -4.72
N VAL A 125 10.21 2.88 -3.43
CA VAL A 125 9.13 1.97 -2.97
C VAL A 125 7.77 2.43 -3.47
N MET A 126 7.45 3.73 -3.33
CA MET A 126 6.17 4.26 -3.77
C MET A 126 5.99 4.22 -5.29
N ASN A 127 7.07 4.47 -6.05
CA ASN A 127 7.06 4.33 -7.50
C ASN A 127 6.87 2.88 -7.93
N ALA A 128 7.56 1.94 -7.26
CA ALA A 128 7.40 0.50 -7.52
C ALA A 128 5.95 0.05 -7.26
N PHE A 129 5.34 0.51 -6.17
CA PHE A 129 3.94 0.19 -5.86
C PHE A 129 2.95 0.81 -6.85
N ALA A 130 3.17 2.05 -7.27
CA ALA A 130 2.33 2.71 -8.27
C ALA A 130 2.37 1.97 -9.63
N ASN A 131 3.54 1.48 -10.02
CA ASN A 131 3.72 0.73 -11.28
C ASN A 131 3.18 -0.70 -11.20
N ALA A 132 3.31 -1.35 -10.03
CA ALA A 132 2.88 -2.73 -9.84
C ALA A 132 1.35 -2.90 -9.89
N ALA A 133 0.59 -1.83 -9.61
CA ALA A 133 -0.87 -1.87 -9.67
C ALA A 133 -1.42 -2.34 -11.02
N GLY A 134 -0.77 -1.95 -12.13
CA GLY A 134 -1.16 -2.39 -13.48
C GLY A 134 -0.84 -3.85 -13.78
N SER A 135 -0.05 -4.52 -12.95
CA SER A 135 0.28 -5.95 -13.10
C SER A 135 -0.66 -6.87 -12.33
N ILE A 136 -1.66 -6.33 -11.63
CA ILE A 136 -2.62 -7.11 -10.85
C ILE A 136 -3.60 -7.86 -11.77
N ASP A 137 -3.90 -7.31 -12.96
CA ASP A 137 -4.93 -7.79 -13.90
C ASP A 137 -4.87 -9.31 -14.16
N GLY A 138 -3.70 -9.86 -14.50
CA GLY A 138 -3.59 -11.29 -14.85
C GLY A 138 -3.91 -12.26 -13.72
N MET A 139 -3.85 -11.84 -12.46
CA MET A 139 -4.24 -12.67 -11.31
C MET A 139 -5.72 -12.55 -10.96
N ILE A 140 -6.36 -11.44 -11.31
CA ILE A 140 -7.74 -11.12 -10.89
C ILE A 140 -8.77 -11.29 -12.00
N ASP A 141 -8.35 -11.41 -13.27
CA ASP A 141 -9.25 -11.72 -14.39
C ASP A 141 -10.05 -13.00 -14.13
N ARG A 142 -9.45 -14.01 -13.48
CA ARG A 142 -10.14 -15.25 -13.09
C ARG A 142 -11.24 -15.04 -12.06
N LEU A 143 -11.21 -13.92 -11.34
CA LEU A 143 -12.25 -13.50 -10.39
C LEU A 143 -13.33 -12.64 -11.08
N GLY A 144 -13.20 -12.37 -12.38
CA GLY A 144 -14.13 -11.54 -13.15
C GLY A 144 -13.96 -10.04 -12.91
N TYR A 145 -12.82 -9.61 -12.38
CA TYR A 145 -12.52 -8.20 -12.13
C TYR A 145 -11.23 -7.78 -12.85
N ARG A 146 -11.15 -6.51 -13.21
CA ARG A 146 -9.95 -5.86 -13.75
C ARG A 146 -9.66 -4.58 -12.98
N VAL A 147 -8.40 -4.18 -12.91
CA VAL A 147 -8.00 -2.92 -12.27
C VAL A 147 -8.62 -1.76 -13.03
N ASP A 148 -9.11 -0.79 -12.26
CA ASP A 148 -9.62 0.47 -12.78
C ASP A 148 -8.64 1.60 -12.45
N GLY A 149 -7.62 1.74 -13.30
CA GLY A 149 -6.61 2.80 -13.21
C GLY A 149 -5.40 2.44 -12.34
N ARG A 150 -4.94 3.42 -11.55
CA ARG A 150 -3.76 3.30 -10.67
C ARG A 150 -4.17 3.46 -9.21
N ILE A 151 -3.30 3.05 -8.29
CA ILE A 151 -3.50 3.35 -6.87
C ILE A 151 -3.45 4.87 -6.69
N ALA A 152 -4.54 5.45 -6.21
CA ALA A 152 -4.61 6.85 -5.82
C ALA A 152 -3.99 7.02 -4.43
N TRP A 153 -2.79 7.62 -4.39
CA TRP A 153 -2.03 7.81 -3.15
C TRP A 153 -2.30 9.17 -2.51
N GLU A 154 -2.56 9.15 -1.20
CA GLU A 154 -2.64 10.33 -0.34
C GLU A 154 -1.58 10.23 0.77
N PHE A 155 -0.68 11.21 0.82
CA PHE A 155 0.42 11.26 1.80
C PHE A 155 -0.02 12.02 3.04
N GLY A 156 0.14 11.39 4.22
CA GLY A 156 -0.40 11.93 5.46
C GLY A 156 0.19 13.26 5.90
N GLY A 157 1.40 13.61 5.45
CA GLY A 157 2.00 14.91 5.73
C GLY A 157 1.12 16.09 5.33
N LYS A 158 0.31 15.96 4.26
CA LYS A 158 -0.61 17.01 3.79
C LYS A 158 -1.74 17.32 4.79
N HIS A 159 -2.06 16.37 5.67
CA HIS A 159 -3.20 16.44 6.58
C HIS A 159 -2.78 16.55 8.04
N ALA A 160 -1.51 16.87 8.33
CA ALA A 160 -0.99 16.96 9.69
C ALA A 160 -1.81 17.91 10.59
N LYS A 161 -2.31 19.02 10.03
CA LYS A 161 -3.13 20.03 10.73
C LYS A 161 -4.60 19.62 10.92
N ALA A 162 -5.13 18.71 10.10
CA ALA A 162 -6.53 18.26 10.09
C ALA A 162 -6.64 16.75 10.33
N ARG A 163 -5.73 16.20 11.16
CA ARG A 163 -5.50 14.76 11.33
C ARG A 163 -6.78 13.98 11.63
N ALA A 164 -7.56 14.40 12.62
CA ALA A 164 -8.71 13.62 13.08
C ALA A 164 -9.80 13.53 12.02
N ALA A 165 -10.17 14.67 11.42
CA ALA A 165 -11.16 14.73 10.35
C ALA A 165 -10.76 13.87 9.15
N TRP A 166 -9.48 13.94 8.74
CA TRP A 166 -9.01 13.16 7.60
C TRP A 166 -8.92 11.65 7.90
N LEU A 167 -8.50 11.25 9.10
CA LEU A 167 -8.51 9.84 9.49
C LEU A 167 -9.93 9.26 9.56
N ASN A 168 -10.90 10.05 10.04
CA ASN A 168 -12.31 9.65 10.06
C ASN A 168 -12.85 9.49 8.63
N GLN A 169 -12.53 10.43 7.73
CA GLN A 169 -12.85 10.30 6.31
C GLN A 169 -12.27 9.02 5.69
N LEU A 170 -11.02 8.66 6.00
CA LEU A 170 -10.39 7.41 5.53
C LEU A 170 -11.04 6.16 6.14
N ALA A 171 -11.55 6.24 7.37
CA ALA A 171 -12.30 5.17 8.01
C ALA A 171 -13.74 5.06 7.49
N GLY A 172 -14.26 6.10 6.84
CA GLY A 172 -15.66 6.18 6.40
C GLY A 172 -16.63 6.50 7.54
N VAL A 173 -16.18 7.27 8.54
CA VAL A 173 -16.94 7.70 9.73
C VAL A 173 -17.12 9.21 9.73
#